data_AF-A0A535H9H0-F1
#
_entry.id   AF-A0A535H9H0-F1
#
_cell.length_a   1.000
_cell.length_b   1.000
_cell.length_c   1.000
_cell.angle_alpha   90.00
_cell.angle_beta   90.00
_cell.angle_gamma   90.00
#
_symmetry.space_group_name_H-M   'P 1'
#
loop_
_entity.id
_entity.type
_entity.pdbx_description
1 polymer ?
#
loop_
_entity_poly.entity_id
_entity_poly.type
_entity_poly.pdbx_seq_one_letter_code
_entity_poly.pdbx_strand_id
1 'polypeptide(L)'
;MSTPPLHSGLRQWKLAGAIISNARLLDVLMSVTYFAIGFSPITALAIAIIGLLPLSITTLSLVLPATVLGVALALRFPRYGKLALQGLIIGLIAVFLYDCMRVPFIIAGVWGDFIPKINMWLFNTSHPNWIVGYVWRYLGDGGFMGMAFTVGYGVLKPRVNSRLAGLAFGIAIWGCLVLTLLLAPHGQEMLFKLTLTTLSLSLLGHIIYGLALGILFPYVCREGTIGVELSHYTVGADLSRPWPIDRPSLDVEATIKLPRNRRNMQIWEQQTAPLPAS
;
A
#
# COMPACT_ATOMS: atom_id res chain seq x y z
N MET A 1 -13.93 -28.53 -48.86
CA MET A 1 -13.15 -28.28 -47.62
C MET A 1 -12.63 -26.85 -47.67
N SER A 2 -13.30 -25.91 -46.99
CA SER A 2 -12.83 -24.53 -46.85
C SER A 2 -11.83 -24.45 -45.69
N THR A 3 -10.58 -24.12 -45.99
CA THR A 3 -9.56 -23.84 -44.98
C THR A 3 -9.99 -22.62 -44.15
N PRO A 4 -9.92 -22.67 -42.81
CA PRO A 4 -10.18 -21.48 -42.00
C PRO A 4 -9.10 -20.42 -42.29
N PRO A 5 -9.44 -19.13 -42.35
CA PRO A 5 -8.49 -18.10 -42.74
C PRO A 5 -7.43 -17.90 -41.64
N LEU A 6 -6.18 -18.24 -41.97
CA LEU A 6 -4.96 -18.00 -41.17
C LEU A 6 -4.80 -16.55 -40.66
N HIS A 7 -5.52 -15.60 -41.25
CA HIS A 7 -5.49 -14.18 -40.89
C HIS A 7 -6.18 -13.84 -39.55
N SER A 8 -7.12 -14.65 -39.05
CA SER A 8 -7.85 -14.34 -37.80
C SER A 8 -6.97 -14.51 -36.56
N GLY A 9 -6.13 -15.56 -36.54
CA GLY A 9 -5.23 -15.85 -35.42
C GLY A 9 -4.17 -14.77 -35.20
N LEU A 10 -3.44 -14.39 -36.25
CA LEU A 10 -2.37 -13.38 -36.18
C LEU A 10 -2.86 -12.01 -35.66
N ARG A 11 -4.10 -11.62 -35.97
CA ARG A 11 -4.71 -10.37 -35.47
C ARG A 11 -5.04 -10.46 -33.99
N GLN A 12 -5.57 -11.60 -33.53
CA GLN A 12 -5.85 -11.87 -32.11
C GLN A 12 -4.57 -11.87 -31.27
N TRP A 13 -3.48 -12.46 -31.76
CA TRP A 13 -2.18 -12.45 -31.06
C TRP A 13 -1.61 -11.05 -30.89
N LYS A 14 -1.69 -10.20 -31.92
CA LYS A 14 -1.22 -8.80 -31.85
C LYS A 14 -2.07 -7.95 -30.89
N LEU A 15 -3.40 -8.13 -30.89
CA LEU A 15 -4.32 -7.45 -29.98
C LEU A 15 -4.09 -7.87 -28.52
N ALA A 16 -3.96 -9.18 -28.27
CA ALA A 16 -3.64 -9.70 -26.93
C ALA A 16 -2.30 -9.16 -26.42
N GLY A 17 -1.26 -9.17 -27.27
CA GLY A 17 0.05 -8.62 -26.94
C GLY A 17 0.01 -7.12 -26.59
N ALA A 18 -0.70 -6.31 -27.37
CA ALA A 18 -0.85 -4.87 -27.13
C ALA A 18 -1.65 -4.54 -25.86
N ILE A 19 -2.69 -5.32 -25.55
CA ILE A 19 -3.48 -5.17 -24.31
C ILE A 19 -2.62 -5.52 -23.09
N ILE A 20 -1.84 -6.60 -23.16
CA ILE A 20 -0.94 -7.02 -22.08
C ILE A 20 0.18 -5.98 -21.85
N SER A 21 0.75 -5.42 -22.92
CA SER A 21 1.77 -4.38 -22.78
C SER A 21 1.22 -3.09 -22.17
N ASN A 22 0.01 -2.68 -22.55
CA ASN A 22 -0.63 -1.47 -22.02
C ASN A 22 -1.01 -1.62 -20.55
N ALA A 23 -1.51 -2.80 -20.14
CA ALA A 23 -1.82 -3.09 -18.74
C ALA A 23 -0.54 -3.06 -17.87
N ARG A 24 0.54 -3.67 -18.36
CA ARG A 24 1.83 -3.67 -17.65
C ARG A 24 2.44 -2.26 -17.55
N LEU A 25 2.31 -1.44 -18.60
CA LEU A 25 2.75 -0.05 -18.56
C LEU A 25 1.95 0.76 -17.53
N LEU A 26 0.63 0.59 -17.49
CA LEU A 26 -0.22 1.26 -16.50
C LEU A 26 0.17 0.86 -15.06
N ASP A 27 0.40 -0.42 -14.80
CA ASP A 27 0.86 -0.89 -13.49
C ASP A 27 2.18 -0.21 -13.08
N VAL A 28 3.16 -0.14 -14.00
CA VAL A 28 4.44 0.52 -13.73
C VAL A 28 4.26 2.01 -13.48
N LEU A 29 3.46 2.70 -14.31
CA LEU A 29 3.19 4.13 -14.14
C LEU A 29 2.52 4.40 -12.80
N MET A 30 1.49 3.63 -12.44
CA MET A 30 0.80 3.77 -11.16
C MET A 30 1.73 3.51 -9.99
N SER A 31 2.57 2.47 -10.05
CA SER A 31 3.57 2.20 -9.03
C SER A 31 4.55 3.36 -8.85
N VAL A 32 5.11 3.90 -9.94
CA VAL A 32 6.05 5.03 -9.88
C VAL A 32 5.35 6.30 -9.36
N THR A 33 4.14 6.59 -9.83
CA THR A 33 3.37 7.76 -9.40
C THR A 33 3.00 7.68 -7.93
N TYR A 34 2.45 6.57 -7.45
CA TYR A 34 2.12 6.41 -6.03
C TYR A 34 3.37 6.34 -5.15
N PHE A 35 4.50 5.86 -5.68
CA PHE A 35 5.78 5.96 -4.99
C PHE A 35 6.19 7.43 -4.80
N ALA A 36 6.17 8.24 -5.85
CA ALA A 36 6.48 9.67 -5.77
C ALA A 36 5.51 10.42 -4.83
N ILE A 37 4.21 10.13 -4.92
CA ILE A 37 3.21 10.71 -4.02
C ILE A 37 3.47 10.31 -2.57
N GLY A 38 3.71 9.02 -2.32
CA GLY A 38 3.91 8.51 -0.97
C GLY A 38 5.21 8.97 -0.31
N PHE A 39 6.23 9.31 -1.09
CA PHE A 39 7.46 9.92 -0.57
C PHE A 39 7.41 11.45 -0.46
N SER A 40 6.38 12.08 -1.02
CA SER A 40 6.29 13.55 -1.07
C SER A 40 6.44 14.25 0.29
N PRO A 41 5.86 13.77 1.42
CA PRO A 41 6.00 14.45 2.71
C PRO A 41 7.42 14.36 3.26
N ILE A 42 8.08 13.22 3.12
CA ILE A 42 9.47 13.04 3.55
C ILE A 42 10.43 13.81 2.65
N THR A 43 10.16 13.88 1.35
CA THR A 43 10.93 14.75 0.44
C THR A 43 10.79 16.21 0.84
N ALA A 44 9.58 16.67 1.16
CA ALA A 44 9.34 18.03 1.66
C ALA A 44 10.10 18.30 2.97
N LEU A 45 10.12 17.33 3.88
CA LEU A 45 10.87 17.40 5.14
C LEU A 45 12.38 17.42 4.90
N ALA A 46 12.90 16.58 4.02
CA ALA A 46 14.32 16.52 3.67
C ALA A 46 14.80 17.84 3.03
N ILE A 47 14.03 18.42 2.11
CA ILE A 47 14.33 19.74 1.52
C ILE A 47 14.39 20.82 2.59
N ALA A 48 13.45 20.80 3.55
CA ALA A 48 13.44 21.74 4.67
C ALA A 48 14.62 21.56 5.62
N ILE A 49 14.99 20.31 5.92
CA ILE A 49 16.14 19.99 6.77
C ILE A 49 17.47 20.41 6.13
N ILE A 50 17.61 20.25 4.81
CA ILE A 50 18.79 20.71 4.06
C ILE A 50 18.84 22.25 4.02
N GLY A 51 17.73 22.93 4.32
CA GLY A 51 17.64 24.39 4.32
C GLY A 51 17.39 24.99 2.93
N LEU A 52 16.98 24.17 1.96
CA LEU A 52 16.70 24.66 0.60
C LEU A 52 15.40 25.45 0.52
N LEU A 53 14.33 24.96 1.15
CA LEU A 53 13.02 25.62 1.20
C LEU A 53 12.32 25.31 2.52
N PRO A 54 11.59 26.28 3.12
CA PRO A 54 10.77 26.04 4.32
C PRO A 54 9.74 24.92 4.12
N LEU A 55 9.46 24.17 5.19
CA LEU A 55 8.49 23.07 5.16
C LEU A 55 7.08 23.55 4.78
N SER A 56 6.71 24.76 5.18
CA SER A 56 5.43 25.39 4.80
C SER A 56 5.28 25.50 3.27
N ILE A 57 6.36 25.89 2.57
CA ILE A 57 6.37 26.07 1.12
C ILE A 57 6.36 24.71 0.43
N THR A 58 7.23 23.79 0.83
CA THR A 58 7.31 22.45 0.21
C THR A 58 6.04 21.64 0.46
N THR A 59 5.37 21.82 1.59
CA THR A 59 4.06 21.20 1.84
C THR A 59 3.02 21.69 0.83
N LEU A 60 2.94 23.01 0.61
CA LEU A 60 1.97 23.59 -0.32
C LEU A 60 2.28 23.29 -1.79
N SER A 61 3.56 23.27 -2.18
CA SER A 61 3.97 23.12 -3.58
C SER A 61 4.22 21.67 -4.01
N LEU A 62 4.49 20.76 -3.08
CA LEU A 62 4.84 19.38 -3.38
C LEU A 62 3.88 18.37 -2.74
N VAL A 63 3.62 18.47 -1.43
CA VAL A 63 2.78 17.48 -0.72
C VAL A 63 1.31 17.62 -1.08
N LEU A 64 0.78 18.83 -1.07
CA LEU A 64 -0.63 19.08 -1.35
C LEU A 64 -1.00 18.70 -2.80
N PRO A 65 -0.27 19.12 -3.85
CA PRO A 65 -0.56 18.69 -5.21
C PRO A 65 -0.41 17.18 -5.41
N ALA A 66 0.59 16.55 -4.79
CA ALA A 66 0.76 15.10 -4.83
C ALA A 66 -0.42 14.37 -4.18
N THR A 67 -0.92 14.88 -3.05
CA THR A 67 -2.10 14.34 -2.36
C THR A 67 -3.35 14.47 -3.21
N VAL A 68 -3.59 15.64 -3.81
CA VAL A 68 -4.73 15.88 -4.71
C VAL A 68 -4.66 14.94 -5.91
N LEU A 69 -3.48 14.78 -6.52
CA LEU A 69 -3.27 13.84 -7.62
C LEU A 69 -3.54 12.39 -7.18
N GLY A 70 -3.06 11.98 -6.00
CA GLY A 70 -3.31 10.66 -5.45
C GLY A 70 -4.79 10.36 -5.27
N VAL A 71 -5.55 11.31 -4.70
CA VAL A 71 -7.01 11.19 -4.56
C VAL A 71 -7.68 11.13 -5.94
N ALA A 72 -7.32 12.00 -6.87
CA ALA A 72 -7.87 12.00 -8.23
C ALA A 72 -7.63 10.66 -8.95
N LEU A 73 -6.42 10.10 -8.83
CA LEU A 73 -6.07 8.80 -9.39
C LEU A 73 -6.81 7.66 -8.68
N ALA A 74 -6.98 7.72 -7.35
CA ALA A 74 -7.74 6.74 -6.59
C ALA A 74 -9.21 6.68 -7.03
N LEU A 75 -9.82 7.85 -7.28
CA LEU A 75 -11.18 7.96 -7.79
C LEU A 75 -11.29 7.51 -9.26
N ARG A 76 -10.32 7.88 -10.09
CA ARG A 76 -10.31 7.53 -11.52
C ARG A 76 -10.03 6.05 -11.76
N PHE A 77 -9.18 5.43 -10.92
CA PHE A 77 -8.79 4.04 -11.03
C PHE A 77 -9.01 3.32 -9.68
N PRO A 78 -10.25 2.88 -9.39
CA PRO A 78 -10.64 2.34 -8.09
C PRO A 78 -9.80 1.14 -7.62
N ARG A 79 -9.26 0.35 -8.55
CA ARG A 79 -8.34 -0.75 -8.22
C ARG A 79 -7.08 -0.24 -7.51
N TYR A 80 -6.41 0.78 -8.06
CA TYR A 80 -5.23 1.35 -7.43
C TYR A 80 -5.61 2.20 -6.20
N GLY A 81 -6.76 2.87 -6.22
CA GLY A 81 -7.29 3.58 -5.05
C GLY A 81 -7.50 2.66 -3.85
N LYS A 82 -8.07 1.47 -4.06
CA LYS A 82 -8.22 0.45 -3.01
C LYS A 82 -6.86 -0.02 -2.49
N LEU A 83 -5.90 -0.31 -3.38
CA LEU A 83 -4.55 -0.70 -2.96
C LEU A 83 -3.84 0.42 -2.19
N ALA A 84 -3.99 1.66 -2.64
CA ALA A 84 -3.42 2.83 -1.98
C ALA A 84 -4.00 3.02 -0.57
N LEU A 85 -5.32 2.90 -0.42
CA LEU A 85 -5.99 2.97 0.89
C LEU A 85 -5.56 1.83 1.81
N GLN A 86 -5.49 0.60 1.30
CA GLN A 86 -4.98 -0.55 2.06
C GLN A 86 -3.54 -0.30 2.52
N GLY A 87 -2.68 0.21 1.64
CA GLY A 87 -1.32 0.56 1.97
C GLY A 87 -1.21 1.68 2.99
N LEU A 88 -2.09 2.68 2.91
CA LEU A 88 -2.18 3.76 3.89
C LEU A 88 -2.54 3.23 5.28
N ILE A 89 -3.54 2.34 5.38
CA ILE A 89 -3.93 1.70 6.64
C ILE A 89 -2.77 0.85 7.20
N ILE A 90 -2.13 0.05 6.35
CA ILE A 90 -0.97 -0.76 6.76
C ILE A 90 0.17 0.14 7.25
N GLY A 91 0.43 1.26 6.58
CA GLY A 91 1.41 2.27 6.99
C GLY A 91 1.12 2.90 8.35
N LEU A 92 -0.15 3.23 8.62
CA LEU A 92 -0.61 3.73 9.92
C LEU A 92 -0.38 2.71 11.05
N ILE A 93 -0.63 1.43 10.78
CA ILE A 93 -0.36 0.36 11.75
C ILE A 93 1.15 0.19 11.93
N ALA A 94 1.92 0.23 10.85
CA ALA A 94 3.38 0.05 10.91
C ALA A 94 4.07 1.18 11.69
N VAL A 95 3.66 2.44 11.51
CA VAL A 95 4.20 3.57 12.28
C VAL A 95 3.73 3.55 13.73
N PHE A 96 2.52 3.06 14.02
CA PHE A 96 2.09 2.78 15.38
C PHE A 96 3.01 1.76 16.07
N LEU A 97 3.31 0.63 15.41
CA LEU A 97 4.23 -0.38 15.94
C LEU A 97 5.66 0.15 16.13
N TYR A 98 6.12 1.00 15.21
CA TYR A 98 7.36 1.77 15.42
C TYR A 98 7.25 2.56 16.73
N ASP A 99 6.20 3.36 16.90
CA ASP A 99 6.07 4.23 18.07
C ASP A 99 5.91 3.46 19.38
N CYS A 100 5.29 2.27 19.39
CA CYS A 100 5.30 1.38 20.56
C CYS A 100 6.73 1.03 21.00
N MET A 101 7.69 0.94 20.08
CA MET A 101 9.10 0.77 20.41
C MET A 101 9.74 2.13 20.79
N ARG A 102 9.47 3.20 20.05
CA ARG A 102 10.15 4.50 20.22
C ARG A 102 9.75 5.24 21.49
N VAL A 103 8.46 5.28 21.83
CA VAL A 103 7.90 6.09 22.93
C VAL A 103 8.50 5.73 24.30
N PRO A 104 8.71 4.44 24.66
CA PRO A 104 9.41 4.09 25.90
C PRO A 104 10.79 4.77 26.06
N PHE A 105 11.57 4.85 24.97
CA PHE A 105 12.88 5.53 25.00
C PHE A 105 12.77 7.05 25.09
N ILE A 106 11.68 7.63 24.58
CA ILE A 106 11.37 9.05 24.77
C ILE A 106 11.06 9.34 26.24
N ILE A 107 10.17 8.54 26.84
CA ILE A 107 9.79 8.69 28.25
C ILE A 107 10.99 8.50 29.17
N ALA A 108 11.88 7.57 28.85
CA ALA A 108 13.12 7.34 29.59
C ALA A 108 14.21 8.43 29.37
N GLY A 109 13.97 9.43 28.51
CA GLY A 109 14.93 10.49 28.21
C GLY A 109 16.13 10.06 27.35
N VAL A 110 16.11 8.83 26.82
CA VAL A 110 17.17 8.28 25.96
C VAL A 110 17.09 8.85 24.54
N TRP A 111 15.90 9.24 24.10
CA TRP A 111 15.67 9.83 22.78
C TRP A 111 14.77 11.06 22.86
N GLY A 112 15.20 12.21 22.33
CA GLY A 112 14.35 13.38 22.20
C GLY A 112 13.18 13.18 21.23
N ASP A 113 12.02 13.77 21.55
CA ASP A 113 10.89 13.83 20.63
C ASP A 113 10.88 15.13 19.82
N PHE A 114 11.17 15.01 18.52
CA PHE A 114 11.11 16.12 17.58
C PHE A 114 9.76 16.24 16.88
N ILE A 115 8.86 15.26 17.02
CA ILE A 115 7.61 15.21 16.26
C ILE A 115 6.72 16.43 16.52
N PRO A 116 6.51 16.90 17.76
CA PRO A 116 5.73 18.10 18.00
C PRO A 116 6.31 19.38 17.36
N LYS A 117 7.62 19.39 17.06
CA LYS A 117 8.30 20.53 16.42
C LYS A 117 8.01 20.63 14.92
N ILE A 118 7.52 19.57 14.28
CA ILE A 118 7.11 19.61 12.86
C ILE A 118 6.06 20.71 12.62
N ASN A 119 5.15 20.90 13.58
CA ASN A 119 4.17 22.00 13.55
C ASN A 119 4.83 23.39 13.41
N MET A 120 5.94 23.61 14.13
CA MET A 120 6.67 24.87 14.11
C MET A 120 7.19 25.17 12.71
N TRP A 121 7.68 24.14 12.02
CA TRP A 121 8.20 24.25 10.66
C TRP A 121 7.08 24.37 9.60
N LEU A 122 5.93 23.75 9.84
CA LEU A 122 4.77 23.82 8.94
C LEU A 122 4.09 25.19 8.95
N PHE A 123 3.94 25.80 10.13
CA PHE A 123 3.16 27.02 10.31
C PHE A 123 4.02 28.24 10.68
N ASN A 124 5.34 28.10 10.67
CA ASN A 124 6.28 29.16 11.08
C ASN A 124 5.95 29.76 12.45
N THR A 125 5.67 28.88 13.43
CA THR A 125 5.32 29.24 14.80
C THR A 125 6.42 28.84 15.78
N SER A 126 6.50 29.53 16.92
CA SER A 126 7.42 29.21 18.02
C SER A 126 6.92 28.08 18.94
N HIS A 127 5.66 27.65 18.79
CA HIS A 127 5.04 26.69 19.70
C HIS A 127 4.89 25.29 19.08
N PRO A 128 5.41 24.24 19.75
CA PRO A 128 5.20 22.88 19.29
C PRO A 128 3.73 22.47 19.47
N ASN A 129 3.22 21.66 18.55
CA ASN A 129 1.87 21.08 18.63
C ASN A 129 1.94 19.59 18.35
N TRP A 130 1.60 18.80 19.37
CA TRP A 130 1.66 17.34 19.32
C TRP A 130 0.69 16.76 18.30
N ILE A 131 -0.53 17.30 18.21
CA ILE A 131 -1.56 16.79 17.31
C ILE A 131 -1.09 16.93 15.86
N VAL A 132 -0.67 18.13 15.46
CA VAL A 132 -0.20 18.38 14.09
C VAL A 132 1.03 17.55 13.77
N GLY A 133 2.01 17.50 14.67
CA GLY A 133 3.22 16.71 14.48
C GLY A 133 2.94 15.22 14.29
N TYR A 134 2.08 14.65 15.14
CA TYR A 134 1.74 13.24 15.05
C TYR A 134 0.80 12.93 13.87
N VAL A 135 -0.06 13.86 13.45
CA VAL A 135 -0.80 13.73 12.17
C VAL A 135 0.17 13.66 11.00
N TRP A 136 1.19 14.53 10.96
CA TRP A 136 2.22 14.46 9.93
C TRP A 136 2.98 13.13 9.97
N ARG A 137 3.41 12.70 11.15
CA ARG A 137 4.12 11.41 11.33
C ARG A 137 3.30 10.22 10.87
N TYR A 138 2.03 10.17 11.26
CA TYR A 138 1.19 9.01 10.98
C TYR A 138 0.70 9.02 9.54
N LEU A 139 0.13 10.12 9.09
CA LEU A 139 -0.48 10.21 7.77
C LEU A 139 0.57 10.47 6.69
N GLY A 140 1.38 11.51 6.87
CA GLY A 140 2.37 11.99 5.90
C GLY A 140 3.61 11.11 5.81
N ASP A 141 4.19 10.68 6.93
CA ASP A 141 5.35 9.80 6.87
C ASP A 141 4.89 8.34 6.74
N GLY A 142 4.29 7.76 7.78
CA GLY A 142 3.95 6.33 7.82
C GLY A 142 2.91 5.90 6.77
N GLY A 143 1.75 6.55 6.74
CA GLY A 143 0.64 6.18 5.87
C GLY A 143 1.00 6.28 4.39
N PHE A 144 1.53 7.42 3.97
CA PHE A 144 1.90 7.66 2.58
C PHE A 144 3.06 6.76 2.11
N MET A 145 4.06 6.49 2.96
CA MET A 145 5.08 5.49 2.63
C MET A 145 4.51 4.07 2.53
N GLY A 146 3.55 3.70 3.39
CA GLY A 146 2.87 2.40 3.32
C GLY A 146 2.06 2.24 2.03
N MET A 147 1.43 3.32 1.57
CA MET A 147 0.79 3.41 0.26
C MET A 147 1.80 3.23 -0.87
N ALA A 148 2.93 3.94 -0.86
CA ALA A 148 4.01 3.79 -1.84
C ALA A 148 4.51 2.35 -1.92
N PHE A 149 4.77 1.71 -0.78
CA PHE A 149 5.19 0.31 -0.72
C PHE A 149 4.14 -0.62 -1.35
N THR A 150 2.88 -0.47 -0.96
CA THR A 150 1.81 -1.40 -1.35
C THR A 150 1.50 -1.33 -2.84
N VAL A 151 1.40 -0.12 -3.41
CA VAL A 151 1.19 0.06 -4.86
C VAL A 151 2.47 -0.26 -5.64
N GLY A 152 3.64 0.10 -5.12
CA GLY A 152 4.93 -0.18 -5.75
C GLY A 152 5.27 -1.68 -5.83
N TYR A 153 4.91 -2.43 -4.78
CA TYR A 153 5.18 -3.87 -4.71
C TYR A 153 4.44 -4.69 -5.79
N GLY A 154 3.40 -4.13 -6.41
CA GLY A 154 2.71 -4.73 -7.55
C GLY A 154 3.65 -5.10 -8.72
N VAL A 155 4.68 -4.29 -8.98
CA VAL A 155 5.65 -4.50 -10.07
C VAL A 155 6.72 -5.54 -9.70
N LEU A 156 6.94 -5.76 -8.40
CA LEU A 156 7.95 -6.71 -7.88
C LEU A 156 7.42 -8.14 -7.80
N LYS A 157 6.09 -8.35 -7.83
CA LYS A 157 5.50 -9.71 -7.84
C LYS A 157 5.79 -10.47 -9.14
N PRO A 158 6.02 -11.80 -9.08
CA PRO A 158 6.20 -12.65 -7.89
C PRO A 158 7.68 -12.79 -7.45
N ARG A 159 8.59 -11.92 -7.93
CA ARG A 159 10.04 -12.14 -7.84
C ARG A 159 10.61 -12.05 -6.42
N VAL A 160 9.97 -11.31 -5.53
CA VAL A 160 10.48 -11.04 -4.18
C VAL A 160 9.40 -11.27 -3.13
N ASN A 161 9.74 -11.97 -2.05
CA ASN A 161 8.85 -12.16 -0.89
C ASN A 161 8.50 -10.79 -0.26
N SER A 162 7.22 -10.56 0.08
CA SER A 162 6.76 -9.28 0.64
C SER A 162 7.49 -8.90 1.92
N ARG A 163 7.88 -9.88 2.76
CA ARG A 163 8.62 -9.64 4.00
C ARG A 163 10.03 -9.11 3.71
N LEU A 164 10.72 -9.70 2.73
CA LEU A 164 12.05 -9.25 2.33
C LEU A 164 11.98 -7.88 1.65
N ALA A 165 10.99 -7.66 0.79
CA ALA A 165 10.75 -6.37 0.17
C ALA A 165 10.46 -5.27 1.21
N GLY A 166 9.62 -5.59 2.21
CA GLY A 166 9.31 -4.69 3.32
C GLY A 166 10.53 -4.35 4.17
N LEU A 167 11.34 -5.36 4.54
CA LEU A 167 12.59 -5.15 5.28
C LEU A 167 13.56 -4.25 4.48
N ALA A 168 13.78 -4.56 3.20
CA ALA A 168 14.65 -3.77 2.34
C ALA A 168 14.15 -2.34 2.19
N PHE A 169 12.84 -2.14 2.07
CA PHE A 169 12.20 -0.83 2.00
C PHE A 169 12.43 -0.03 3.29
N GLY A 170 12.24 -0.65 4.46
CA GLY A 170 12.53 -0.01 5.75
C GLY A 170 14.00 0.41 5.88
N ILE A 171 14.93 -0.48 5.54
CA ILE A 171 16.38 -0.18 5.56
C ILE A 171 16.72 0.95 4.57
N ALA A 172 16.09 0.97 3.38
CA ALA A 172 16.30 2.03 2.40
C ALA A 172 15.85 3.40 2.92
N ILE A 173 14.66 3.48 3.54
CA ILE A 173 14.15 4.71 4.17
C ILE A 173 15.11 5.19 5.26
N TRP A 174 15.56 4.28 6.12
CA TRP A 174 16.54 4.60 7.16
C TRP A 174 17.86 5.11 6.57
N GLY A 175 18.36 4.48 5.51
CA GLY A 175 19.57 4.91 4.80
C GLY A 175 19.41 6.33 4.25
N CYS A 176 18.26 6.65 3.66
CA CYS A 176 17.94 8.00 3.21
C CYS A 176 17.92 9.01 4.37
N LEU A 177 17.32 8.64 5.51
CA LEU A 177 17.33 9.49 6.71
C LEU A 177 18.76 9.78 7.20
N VAL A 178 19.60 8.76 7.30
CA VAL A 178 21.01 8.91 7.72
C VAL A 178 21.75 9.80 6.71
N LEU A 179 21.57 9.56 5.42
CA LEU A 179 22.19 10.38 4.38
C LEU A 179 21.75 11.85 4.50
N THR A 180 20.47 12.14 4.70
CA THR A 180 19.98 13.52 4.92
C THR A 180 20.63 14.17 6.14
N LEU A 181 20.76 13.45 7.26
CA LEU A 181 21.40 13.97 8.48
C LEU A 181 22.92 14.18 8.34
N LEU A 182 23.58 13.41 7.48
CA LEU A 182 24.99 13.59 7.15
C LEU A 182 25.21 14.79 6.21
N LEU A 183 24.31 14.99 5.24
CA LEU A 183 24.38 16.09 4.29
C LEU A 183 23.94 17.43 4.88
N ALA A 184 23.09 17.42 5.92
CA ALA A 184 22.56 18.61 6.57
C ALA A 184 22.95 18.66 8.05
N PRO A 185 24.05 19.34 8.43
CA PRO A 185 24.49 19.46 9.83
C PRO A 185 23.39 20.01 10.75
N HIS A 186 22.61 20.99 10.29
CA HIS A 186 21.47 21.54 11.04
C HIS A 186 20.33 20.53 11.22
N GLY A 187 20.22 19.53 10.35
CA GLY A 187 19.25 18.44 10.47
C GLY A 187 19.40 17.62 11.75
N GLN A 188 20.62 17.51 12.27
CA GLN A 188 20.87 16.84 13.55
C GLN A 188 20.36 17.64 14.76
N GLU A 189 20.21 18.96 14.63
CA GLU A 189 19.60 19.82 15.64
C GLU A 189 18.07 19.81 15.54
N MET A 190 17.55 19.75 14.32
CA MET A 190 16.11 19.68 14.05
C MET A 190 15.50 18.33 14.46
N LEU A 191 16.15 17.21 14.11
CA LEU A 191 15.66 15.86 14.34
C LEU A 191 16.30 15.23 15.57
N PHE A 192 17.54 14.76 15.44
CA PHE A 192 18.34 14.17 16.52
C PHE A 192 19.81 14.07 16.10
N LYS A 193 20.70 14.16 17.09
CA LYS A 193 22.15 13.98 16.89
C LYS A 193 22.46 12.54 16.53
N LEU A 194 23.37 12.31 15.59
CA LEU A 194 23.84 10.97 15.23
C LEU A 194 24.82 10.44 16.29
N THR A 195 24.27 9.71 17.25
CA THR A 195 25.02 8.87 18.20
C THR A 195 24.81 7.40 17.88
N LEU A 196 25.65 6.51 18.41
CA LEU A 196 25.45 5.06 18.24
C LEU A 196 24.05 4.63 18.72
N THR A 197 23.59 5.18 19.85
CA THR A 197 22.27 4.89 20.42
C THR A 197 21.14 5.31 19.48
N THR A 198 21.12 6.56 19.02
CA THR A 198 20.06 7.06 18.12
C THR A 198 20.12 6.38 16.75
N LEU A 199 21.32 6.01 16.28
CA LEU A 199 21.50 5.27 15.03
C LEU A 199 20.90 3.86 15.15
N SER A 200 21.20 3.13 16.22
CA SER A 200 20.63 1.80 16.47
C SER A 200 19.13 1.83 16.69
N LEU A 201 18.63 2.76 17.50
CA LEU A 201 17.18 2.88 17.77
C LEU A 201 16.40 3.32 16.52
N SER A 202 16.95 4.24 15.72
CA SER A 202 16.34 4.63 14.45
C SER A 202 16.34 3.48 13.44
N LEU A 203 17.42 2.71 13.34
CA LEU A 203 17.46 1.52 12.49
C LEU A 203 16.41 0.49 12.93
N LEU A 204 16.34 0.20 14.23
CA LEU A 204 15.36 -0.73 14.79
C LEU A 204 13.93 -0.34 14.44
N GLY A 205 13.59 0.95 14.57
CA GLY A 205 12.25 1.45 14.22
C GLY A 205 11.91 1.25 12.76
N HIS A 206 12.86 1.48 11.85
CA HIS A 206 12.64 1.29 10.41
C HIS A 206 12.58 -0.18 10.01
N ILE A 207 13.31 -1.07 10.72
CA ILE A 207 13.16 -2.52 10.58
C ILE A 207 11.76 -2.95 11.00
N ILE A 208 11.26 -2.50 12.16
CA ILE A 208 9.90 -2.79 12.65
C ILE A 208 8.87 -2.30 11.62
N TYR A 209 9.00 -1.06 11.16
CA TYR A 209 8.12 -0.46 10.17
C TYR A 209 8.10 -1.29 8.87
N GLY A 210 9.26 -1.56 8.28
CA GLY A 210 9.38 -2.30 7.03
C GLY A 210 8.87 -3.74 7.13
N LEU A 211 9.18 -4.44 8.22
CA LEU A 211 8.65 -5.79 8.47
C LEU A 211 7.14 -5.79 8.66
N ALA A 212 6.59 -4.81 9.39
CA ALA A 212 5.15 -4.67 9.55
C ALA A 212 4.44 -4.50 8.20
N LEU A 213 4.96 -3.64 7.31
CA LEU A 213 4.44 -3.52 5.94
C LEU A 213 4.47 -4.87 5.21
N GLY A 214 5.62 -5.55 5.20
CA GLY A 214 5.82 -6.79 4.46
C GLY A 214 5.01 -7.98 5.00
N ILE A 215 4.76 -8.03 6.31
CA ILE A 215 3.93 -9.05 6.97
C ILE A 215 2.45 -8.77 6.75
N LEU A 216 1.98 -7.53 6.94
CA LEU A 216 0.56 -7.17 6.84
C LEU A 216 0.05 -7.14 5.40
N PHE A 217 0.91 -6.81 4.44
CA PHE A 217 0.58 -6.76 3.01
C PHE A 217 -0.24 -7.96 2.52
N PRO A 218 0.19 -9.23 2.66
CA PRO A 218 -0.58 -10.38 2.18
C PRO A 218 -1.92 -10.59 2.90
N TYR A 219 -2.06 -10.16 4.16
CA TYR A 219 -3.30 -10.32 4.92
C TYR A 219 -4.35 -9.28 4.53
N VAL A 220 -3.93 -8.02 4.33
CA VAL A 220 -4.83 -6.92 3.98
C VAL A 220 -5.10 -6.88 2.47
N CYS A 221 -4.08 -7.13 1.65
CA CYS A 221 -4.14 -7.06 0.19
C CYS A 221 -4.37 -8.46 -0.44
N ARG A 222 -5.30 -9.25 0.13
CA ARG A 222 -5.59 -10.64 -0.28
C ARG A 222 -5.89 -10.74 -1.80
N GLU A 223 -5.43 -11.82 -2.42
CA GLU A 223 -5.25 -12.05 -3.87
C GLU A 223 -6.45 -11.87 -4.81
N GLY A 224 -7.64 -11.54 -4.32
CA GLY A 224 -8.82 -11.28 -5.16
C GLY A 224 -8.72 -10.01 -6.03
N THR A 225 -7.62 -9.25 -5.94
CA THR A 225 -7.46 -7.94 -6.60
C THR A 225 -6.32 -7.87 -7.62
N ILE A 226 -5.51 -8.94 -7.73
CA ILE A 226 -4.26 -8.91 -8.56
C ILE A 226 -4.24 -9.98 -9.67
N GLY A 227 -5.23 -10.88 -9.77
CA GLY A 227 -5.13 -12.01 -10.71
C GLY A 227 -6.38 -12.50 -11.43
N VAL A 228 -7.58 -11.95 -11.22
CA VAL A 228 -8.82 -12.56 -11.75
C VAL A 228 -9.69 -11.55 -12.47
N GLU A 229 -9.21 -11.02 -13.59
CA GLU A 229 -10.11 -10.45 -14.61
C GLU A 229 -9.75 -10.89 -16.03
N LEU A 230 -8.69 -11.70 -16.21
CA LEU A 230 -8.44 -12.41 -17.47
C LEU A 230 -9.04 -13.83 -17.49
N SER A 231 -9.30 -14.43 -16.33
CA SER A 231 -9.87 -15.79 -16.27
C SER A 231 -11.34 -15.84 -16.70
N HIS A 232 -12.07 -14.73 -16.59
CA HIS A 232 -13.47 -14.68 -17.03
C HIS A 232 -13.62 -14.44 -18.54
N TYR A 233 -12.56 -14.06 -19.24
CA TYR A 233 -12.57 -13.91 -20.70
C TYR A 233 -12.00 -15.13 -21.45
N THR A 234 -11.31 -16.03 -20.76
CA THR A 234 -10.64 -17.19 -21.38
C THR A 234 -11.34 -18.53 -21.14
N VAL A 235 -12.32 -18.61 -20.25
CA VAL A 235 -13.13 -19.83 -20.04
C VAL A 235 -14.48 -19.68 -20.73
N GLY A 236 -14.46 -19.84 -22.05
CA GLY A 236 -15.67 -19.82 -22.89
C GLY A 236 -15.45 -20.21 -24.35
N ALA A 237 -14.23 -20.61 -24.74
CA ALA A 237 -13.95 -21.19 -26.05
C ALA A 237 -13.85 -22.72 -25.94
N ASP A 238 -14.93 -23.36 -25.50
CA ASP A 238 -15.12 -24.79 -25.78
C ASP A 238 -15.49 -24.92 -27.27
N LEU A 239 -14.46 -25.03 -28.11
CA LEU A 239 -14.55 -25.14 -29.57
C LEU A 239 -15.06 -26.53 -30.04
N SER A 240 -15.59 -27.36 -29.14
CA SER A 240 -16.06 -28.71 -29.47
C SER A 240 -17.58 -28.80 -29.74
N ARG A 241 -18.35 -27.72 -29.60
CA ARG A 241 -19.81 -27.74 -29.85
C ARG A 241 -20.19 -27.01 -31.14
N PRO A 242 -20.88 -27.68 -32.09
CA PRO A 242 -21.50 -26.97 -33.21
C PRO A 242 -22.63 -26.08 -32.70
N TRP A 243 -22.69 -24.86 -33.23
CA TRP A 243 -23.74 -23.87 -32.94
C TRP A 243 -25.11 -24.39 -33.40
N PRO A 244 -26.17 -24.32 -32.57
CA PRO A 244 -27.52 -24.52 -33.06
C PRO A 244 -27.94 -23.25 -33.81
N ILE A 245 -28.03 -23.38 -35.13
CA ILE A 245 -28.83 -22.49 -35.97
C ILE A 245 -30.27 -22.93 -35.74
N ASP A 246 -31.06 -22.17 -34.98
CA ASP A 246 -32.45 -21.83 -35.33
C ASP A 246 -33.23 -21.10 -34.21
N ARG A 247 -33.89 -20.03 -34.67
CA ARG A 247 -35.06 -19.29 -34.18
C ARG A 247 -34.97 -18.27 -33.02
N PRO A 248 -35.63 -17.10 -33.20
CA PRO A 248 -35.82 -16.09 -32.17
C PRO A 248 -37.15 -16.30 -31.46
N SER A 249 -37.17 -16.22 -30.13
CA SER A 249 -38.30 -15.72 -29.34
C SER A 249 -38.08 -15.97 -27.84
N LEU A 250 -38.35 -14.93 -27.06
CA LEU A 250 -38.97 -14.94 -25.74
C LEU A 250 -38.09 -14.99 -24.47
N ASP A 251 -38.38 -13.95 -23.67
CA ASP A 251 -38.65 -13.96 -22.24
C ASP A 251 -37.50 -13.85 -21.24
N VAL A 252 -37.49 -12.64 -20.68
CA VAL A 252 -36.94 -12.26 -19.39
C VAL A 252 -37.57 -13.15 -18.32
N GLU A 253 -36.80 -14.11 -17.80
CA GLU A 253 -37.12 -14.73 -16.52
C GLU A 253 -35.87 -14.78 -15.64
N ALA A 254 -35.80 -13.78 -14.76
CA ALA A 254 -34.76 -13.65 -13.74
C ALA A 254 -34.89 -14.78 -12.72
N THR A 255 -34.17 -15.88 -12.93
CA THR A 255 -34.06 -16.94 -11.93
C THR A 255 -32.92 -16.62 -10.95
N ILE A 256 -33.28 -16.05 -9.80
CA ILE A 256 -32.39 -15.90 -8.63
C ILE A 256 -31.97 -17.30 -8.16
N LYS A 257 -30.73 -17.70 -8.44
CA LYS A 257 -30.13 -18.92 -7.87
C LYS A 257 -29.62 -18.62 -6.46
N LEU A 258 -30.38 -19.04 -5.45
CA LEU A 258 -29.92 -19.14 -4.06
C LEU A 258 -28.77 -20.17 -3.94
N PRO A 259 -27.79 -19.97 -3.04
CA PRO A 259 -26.65 -20.88 -2.90
C PRO A 259 -27.07 -22.27 -2.39
N ARG A 260 -26.51 -23.29 -3.04
CA ARG A 260 -26.75 -24.71 -2.73
C ARG A 260 -26.08 -25.08 -1.41
N ASN A 261 -26.92 -25.46 -0.45
CA ASN A 261 -26.62 -25.97 0.88
C ASN A 261 -25.48 -27.04 0.89
N ARG A 262 -24.41 -26.79 1.66
CA ARG A 262 -23.40 -27.81 2.01
C ARG A 262 -23.95 -28.66 3.15
N ARG A 263 -24.44 -29.84 2.80
CA ARG A 263 -24.56 -30.96 3.75
C ARG A 263 -23.16 -31.47 4.09
N ASN A 264 -22.75 -31.24 5.33
CA ASN A 264 -21.89 -32.10 6.15
C ASN A 264 -21.74 -31.42 7.53
N MET A 265 -22.81 -31.42 8.32
CA MET A 265 -22.72 -31.21 9.76
C MET A 265 -22.68 -32.57 10.43
N GLN A 266 -21.57 -32.86 11.11
CA GLN A 266 -21.48 -33.95 12.08
C GLN A 266 -22.50 -33.67 13.18
N ILE A 267 -23.36 -34.66 13.41
CA ILE A 267 -24.29 -34.73 14.53
C ILE A 267 -23.45 -34.83 15.80
N TRP A 268 -23.40 -33.75 16.59
CA TRP A 268 -22.94 -33.81 17.97
C TRP A 268 -24.12 -34.26 18.83
N GLU A 269 -24.02 -35.46 19.38
CA GLU A 269 -24.93 -35.95 20.42
C GLU A 269 -24.85 -35.03 21.64
N GLN A 270 -25.95 -34.36 21.97
CA GLN A 270 -26.14 -33.74 23.27
C GLN A 270 -26.42 -34.83 24.29
N GLN A 271 -25.39 -35.21 25.07
CA GLN A 271 -25.59 -35.88 26.35
C GLN A 271 -26.18 -34.88 27.34
N THR A 272 -27.49 -34.96 27.56
CA THR A 272 -28.17 -34.36 28.71
C THR A 272 -27.91 -35.21 29.95
N ALA A 273 -27.08 -34.72 30.87
CA ALA A 273 -27.00 -35.27 32.22
C ALA A 273 -28.11 -34.66 33.10
N PRO A 274 -28.90 -35.48 33.83
CA PRO A 274 -29.91 -34.97 34.75
C PRO A 274 -29.26 -34.45 36.05
N LEU A 275 -29.72 -33.29 36.52
CA LEU A 275 -29.42 -32.75 37.84
C LEU A 275 -30.01 -33.67 38.93
N PRO A 276 -29.25 -34.06 39.97
CA PRO A 276 -29.84 -34.71 41.14
C PRO A 276 -30.59 -33.69 42.00
N ALA A 277 -31.76 -34.11 42.45
CA ALA A 277 -32.55 -33.46 43.47
C ALA A 277 -31.91 -33.61 44.86
N SER A 278 -32.31 -32.69 45.76
CA SER A 278 -31.93 -32.47 47.17
C SER A 278 -30.68 -31.64 47.42
#